data_AF-A0A951DNS3-F1
#
_entry.id   AF-A0A951DNS3-F1
#
_cell.length_a   1.000
_cell.length_b   1.000
_cell.length_c   1.000
_cell.angle_alpha   90.00
_cell.angle_beta   90.00
_cell.angle_gamma   90.00
#
_symmetry.space_group_name_H-M   'P 1'
#
loop_
_entity.id
_entity.type
_entity.pdbx_description
1 polymer ?
#
loop_
_entity_poly.entity_id
_entity_poly.type
_entity_poly.pdbx_seq_one_letter_code
_entity_poly.pdbx_strand_id
1 'polypeptide(L)'
;MLYGVPLLVWIIVGLLAEMPNFQRLITYYVAGHILNVESQIRAAEQGIRDLQDSLFFYPRSLIMTHLGQVSTLLIALVACSCVAWMIGLDRRLLKKTLCSEQMAILAVATLIPYVALTSDQAKSPVVGDIFVPIAAMFGALLIGQLNQTGVIERSRSTRVFVASVGGAVFAIGLSTQLGSLLAGQIPPPDREHLPEADRLAVTAGDYIQNYLGGSATWSTDAHLDYDFSQAVTAYYFERTGRLLHIRGTALGDGAVDNVLSRTDVLNVAASTDVMVLPDDDTPVHSIYPSDIMIASMLPELRSYASAHMRPLDSFQLFGRSVSVYVRIDPDVQSGTE
;
A
#
# COMPACT_ATOMS: atom_id res chain seq x y z
N MET A 1 38.63 -7.91 1.33
CA MET A 1 38.74 -6.70 0.48
C MET A 1 38.12 -6.83 -0.91
N LEU A 2 37.89 -8.02 -1.48
CA LEU A 2 37.35 -8.18 -2.85
C LEU A 2 35.86 -7.82 -3.06
N TYR A 3 35.08 -7.66 -1.99
CA TYR A 3 33.65 -7.35 -2.08
C TYR A 3 33.32 -5.84 -2.22
N GLY A 4 34.30 -4.95 -2.01
CA GLY A 4 34.06 -3.51 -2.05
C GLY A 4 33.82 -2.96 -3.46
N VAL A 5 34.53 -3.49 -4.46
CA VAL A 5 34.46 -3.01 -5.84
C VAL A 5 33.09 -3.32 -6.48
N PRO A 6 32.56 -4.55 -6.41
CA PRO A 6 31.24 -4.84 -6.98
C PRO A 6 30.12 -4.02 -6.36
N LEU A 7 30.13 -3.83 -5.04
CA LEU A 7 29.12 -3.02 -4.34
C LEU A 7 29.20 -1.55 -4.78
N LEU A 8 30.40 -0.99 -4.87
CA LEU A 8 30.60 0.39 -5.29
C LEU A 8 30.18 0.61 -6.74
N VAL A 9 30.49 -0.34 -7.63
CA VAL A 9 29.98 -0.33 -9.02
C VAL A 9 28.46 -0.38 -9.04
N TRP A 10 27.83 -1.23 -8.21
CA TRP A 10 26.38 -1.34 -8.14
C TRP A 10 25.71 -0.04 -7.67
N ILE A 11 26.27 0.60 -6.63
CA ILE A 11 25.81 1.90 -6.13
C ILE A 11 25.94 2.97 -7.21
N ILE A 12 27.09 3.04 -7.90
CA ILE A 12 27.31 4.03 -8.97
C ILE A 12 26.33 3.82 -10.12
N VAL A 13 26.14 2.58 -10.57
CA VAL A 13 25.20 2.25 -11.65
C VAL A 13 23.77 2.62 -11.24
N GLY A 14 23.35 2.30 -10.01
CA GLY A 14 22.04 2.68 -9.49
C GLY A 14 21.85 4.20 -9.46
N LEU A 15 22.83 4.95 -8.96
CA LEU A 15 22.78 6.41 -8.93
C LEU A 15 22.72 7.03 -10.34
N LEU A 16 23.50 6.51 -11.29
CA LEU A 16 23.50 6.98 -12.67
C LEU A 16 22.19 6.66 -13.39
N ALA A 17 21.58 5.50 -13.12
CA ALA A 17 20.29 5.13 -13.68
C ALA A 17 19.17 6.05 -13.20
N GLU A 18 19.23 6.50 -11.94
CA GLU A 18 18.20 7.35 -11.33
C GLU A 18 18.43 8.85 -11.55
N MET A 19 19.64 9.28 -11.95
CA MET A 19 19.97 10.69 -12.18
C MET A 19 18.95 11.44 -13.08
N PRO A 20 18.46 10.88 -14.19
CA PRO A 20 17.45 11.53 -15.03
C PRO A 20 16.11 11.76 -14.31
N ASN A 21 15.79 10.92 -13.32
CA ASN A 21 14.56 10.98 -12.53
C ASN A 21 14.74 11.69 -11.19
N PHE A 22 15.94 12.16 -10.88
CA PHE A 22 16.27 12.71 -9.56
C PHE A 22 15.35 13.86 -9.14
N GLN A 23 14.96 14.72 -10.08
CA GLN A 23 14.02 15.80 -9.79
C GLN A 23 12.61 15.27 -9.46
N ARG A 24 12.16 14.18 -10.12
CA ARG A 24 10.89 13.52 -9.79
C ARG A 24 10.98 12.85 -8.42
N LEU A 25 12.09 12.20 -8.11
CA LEU A 25 12.35 11.60 -6.80
C LEU A 25 12.35 12.66 -5.68
N ILE A 26 13.03 13.79 -5.87
CA ILE A 26 12.99 14.90 -4.90
C ILE A 26 11.58 15.46 -4.75
N THR A 27 10.89 15.71 -5.87
CA THR A 27 9.53 16.27 -5.81
C THR A 27 8.58 15.33 -5.07
N TYR A 28 8.67 14.03 -5.34
CA TYR A 28 7.82 13.03 -4.71
C TYR A 28 8.19 12.80 -3.23
N TYR A 29 9.45 12.43 -2.95
CA TYR A 29 9.87 12.02 -1.60
C TYR A 29 10.20 13.21 -0.68
N VAL A 30 10.81 14.27 -1.18
CA VAL A 30 11.18 15.40 -0.32
C VAL A 30 10.04 16.40 -0.26
N ALA A 31 9.59 16.92 -1.41
CA ALA A 31 8.53 17.91 -1.41
C ALA A 31 7.19 17.29 -0.96
N GLY A 32 6.81 16.12 -1.51
CA GLY A 32 5.57 15.43 -1.17
C GLY A 32 5.55 14.77 0.21
N HIS A 33 6.57 14.00 0.60
CA HIS A 33 6.51 13.25 1.87
C HIS A 33 7.12 13.95 3.08
N ILE A 34 8.12 14.82 2.92
CA ILE A 34 8.81 15.44 4.06
C ILE A 34 8.29 16.86 4.33
N LEU A 35 8.11 17.66 3.27
CA LEU A 35 7.76 19.08 3.40
C LEU A 35 6.25 19.33 3.37
N ASN A 36 5.45 18.35 2.92
CA ASN A 36 4.01 18.52 2.75
C ASN A 36 3.20 18.09 3.98
N VAL A 37 1.97 18.59 4.06
CA VAL A 37 0.98 18.21 5.08
C VAL A 37 0.46 16.78 4.85
N GLU A 38 0.58 16.25 3.63
CA GLU A 38 0.24 14.86 3.27
C GLU A 38 0.81 13.84 4.27
N SER A 39 2.02 14.06 4.75
CA SER A 39 2.70 13.16 5.68
C SER A 39 1.97 13.05 7.03
N GLN A 40 1.39 14.15 7.50
CA GLN A 40 0.61 14.20 8.74
C GLN A 40 -0.76 13.55 8.56
N ILE A 41 -1.37 13.76 7.39
CA ILE A 41 -2.64 13.14 7.02
C ILE A 41 -2.49 11.62 6.98
N ARG A 42 -1.46 11.09 6.30
CA ARG A 42 -1.17 9.66 6.26
C ARG A 42 -0.77 9.09 7.62
N ALA A 43 -0.03 9.85 8.44
CA ALA A 43 0.25 9.44 9.82
C ALA A 43 -1.04 9.28 10.64
N ALA A 44 -1.98 10.22 10.50
CA ALA A 44 -3.28 10.17 11.16
C ALA A 44 -4.14 9.00 10.65
N GLU A 45 -4.08 8.69 9.35
CA GLU A 45 -4.72 7.50 8.73
C GLU A 45 -4.27 6.21 9.41
N GLN A 46 -2.97 6.10 9.71
CA GLN A 46 -2.37 4.96 10.39
C GLN A 46 -2.52 5.02 11.93
N GLY A 47 -3.22 6.02 12.45
CA GLY A 47 -3.46 6.21 13.89
C GLY A 47 -2.23 6.61 14.69
N ILE A 48 -1.21 7.19 14.06
CA ILE A 48 0.05 7.58 14.69
C ILE A 48 -0.11 8.96 15.30
N ARG A 49 -0.05 9.06 16.63
CA ARG A 49 -0.34 10.30 17.35
C ARG A 49 0.91 10.96 17.93
N ASP A 50 1.95 10.18 18.17
CA ASP A 50 3.16 10.64 18.82
C ASP A 50 4.43 9.94 18.31
N LEU A 51 5.57 10.34 18.87
CA LEU A 51 6.87 9.76 18.54
C LEU A 51 6.96 8.28 18.93
N GLN A 52 6.27 7.85 19.98
CA GLN A 52 6.27 6.47 20.42
C GLN A 52 5.56 5.59 19.39
N ASP A 53 4.38 5.99 18.92
CA ASP A 53 3.66 5.32 17.85
C ASP A 53 4.52 5.23 16.58
N SER A 54 5.21 6.31 16.22
CA SER A 54 6.11 6.33 15.04
C SER A 54 7.31 5.40 15.19
N LEU A 55 7.95 5.35 16.36
CA LEU A 55 9.08 4.46 16.65
C LEU A 55 8.67 2.98 16.62
N PHE A 56 7.51 2.67 17.19
CA PHE A 56 7.01 1.29 17.28
C PHE A 56 6.15 0.85 16.09
N PHE A 57 5.87 1.73 15.13
CA PHE A 57 5.08 1.40 13.93
C PHE A 57 5.66 0.21 13.15
N TYR A 58 6.89 0.32 12.64
CA TYR A 58 7.49 -0.75 11.83
C TYR A 58 7.79 -2.04 12.62
N PRO A 59 8.25 -1.99 13.89
CA PRO A 59 8.36 -3.19 14.69
C PRO A 59 7.00 -3.87 14.89
N ARG A 60 5.94 -3.10 15.17
CA ARG A 60 4.58 -3.67 15.29
C ARG A 60 4.10 -4.23 13.96
N SER A 61 4.26 -3.50 12.86
CA SER A 61 3.89 -3.92 11.51
C SER A 61 4.64 -5.21 11.10
N LEU A 62 5.95 -5.29 11.34
CA LEU A 62 6.75 -6.49 11.07
C LEU A 62 6.20 -7.72 11.82
N ILE A 63 5.84 -7.56 13.09
CA ILE A 63 5.33 -8.66 13.92
C ILE A 63 3.89 -9.03 13.58
N MET A 64 3.03 -8.03 13.34
CA MET A 64 1.59 -8.23 13.21
C MET A 64 1.16 -8.51 11.77
N THR A 65 1.83 -7.91 10.79
CA THR A 65 1.40 -7.87 9.39
C THR A 65 2.28 -8.73 8.48
N HIS A 66 3.59 -8.80 8.74
CA HIS A 66 4.54 -9.43 7.80
C HIS A 66 5.02 -10.82 8.24
N LEU A 67 5.64 -10.94 9.42
CA LEU A 67 6.12 -12.23 9.95
C LEU A 67 4.98 -13.04 10.59
N GLY A 68 3.98 -12.34 11.13
CA GLY A 68 2.98 -12.92 12.02
C GLY A 68 3.50 -13.15 13.44
N GLN A 69 2.60 -13.10 14.42
CA GLN A 69 2.95 -13.19 15.85
C GLN A 69 3.66 -14.51 16.19
N VAL A 70 3.20 -15.62 15.60
CA VAL A 70 3.72 -16.96 15.91
C VAL A 70 5.11 -17.16 15.33
N SER A 71 5.34 -16.78 14.07
CA SER A 71 6.68 -16.86 13.47
C SER A 71 7.66 -15.96 14.20
N THR A 72 7.23 -14.75 14.58
CA THR A 72 8.05 -13.83 15.37
C THR A 72 8.44 -14.46 16.71
N LEU A 73 7.49 -15.03 17.46
CA LEU A 73 7.76 -15.68 18.74
C LEU A 73 8.77 -16.81 18.59
N LEU A 74 8.64 -17.63 17.55
CA LEU A 74 9.55 -18.75 17.30
C LEU A 74 10.95 -18.27 16.91
N ILE A 75 11.06 -17.24 16.07
CA ILE A 75 12.34 -16.60 15.73
C ILE A 75 12.99 -16.03 17.01
N ALA A 76 12.21 -15.36 17.86
CA ALA A 76 12.68 -14.82 19.12
C ALA A 76 13.16 -15.93 20.08
N LEU A 77 12.40 -17.02 20.21
CA LEU A 77 12.79 -18.17 21.03
C LEU A 77 14.09 -18.81 20.51
N VAL A 78 14.24 -18.98 19.20
CA VAL A 78 15.48 -19.50 18.60
C VAL A 78 16.64 -18.56 18.89
N ALA A 79 16.48 -17.26 18.64
CA ALA A 79 17.51 -16.26 18.88
C ALA A 79 17.93 -16.21 20.35
N CYS A 80 16.97 -16.15 21.29
CA CYS A 80 17.22 -16.20 22.73
C CYS A 80 17.92 -17.49 23.15
N SER A 81 17.52 -18.65 22.60
CA SER A 81 18.17 -19.94 22.89
C SER A 81 19.61 -19.96 22.39
N CYS A 82 19.86 -19.43 21.19
CA CYS A 82 21.21 -19.30 20.62
C CYS A 82 22.08 -18.40 21.51
N VAL A 83 21.57 -17.24 21.92
CA VAL A 83 22.29 -16.27 22.75
C VAL A 83 22.57 -16.82 24.14
N ALA A 84 21.56 -17.38 24.82
CA ALA A 84 21.73 -17.97 26.15
C ALA A 84 22.78 -19.09 26.15
N TRP A 85 22.76 -19.93 25.12
CA TRP A 85 23.73 -20.98 24.93
C TRP A 85 25.14 -20.43 24.64
N MET A 86 25.27 -19.39 23.81
CA MET A 86 26.54 -18.71 23.54
C MET A 86 27.13 -18.07 24.80
N ILE A 87 26.29 -17.51 25.68
CA ILE A 87 26.71 -16.98 26.99
C ILE A 87 27.24 -18.10 27.89
N GLY A 88 26.62 -19.29 27.85
CA GLY A 88 26.97 -20.44 28.69
C GLY A 88 28.27 -21.16 28.30
N LEU A 89 28.74 -21.05 27.05
CA LEU A 89 29.92 -21.77 26.58
C LEU A 89 31.20 -20.97 26.57
N ASP A 90 31.19 -19.78 25.98
CA ASP A 90 32.36 -18.91 25.94
C ASP A 90 31.98 -17.50 25.48
N ARG A 91 32.21 -16.50 26.34
CA ARG A 91 32.03 -15.08 26.01
C ARG A 91 32.87 -14.65 24.81
N ARG A 92 33.97 -15.36 24.49
CA ARG A 92 34.79 -15.10 23.31
C ARG A 92 34.06 -15.42 22.01
N LEU A 93 33.26 -16.48 21.97
CA LEU A 93 32.43 -16.82 20.81
C LEU A 93 31.33 -15.79 20.60
N LEU A 94 30.65 -15.37 21.68
CA LEU A 94 29.67 -14.28 21.64
C LEU A 94 30.28 -13.00 21.08
N LYS A 95 31.46 -12.60 21.57
CA LYS A 95 32.18 -11.42 21.08
C LYS A 95 32.57 -11.55 19.60
N LYS A 96 33.09 -12.71 19.18
CA LYS A 96 33.46 -12.96 17.78
C LYS A 96 32.24 -12.87 16.85
N THR A 97 31.11 -13.41 17.26
CA THR A 97 29.86 -13.38 16.48
C THR A 97 29.30 -11.97 16.40
N LEU A 98 29.12 -11.29 17.54
CA LEU A 98 28.56 -9.93 17.59
C LEU A 98 29.45 -8.90 16.90
N CYS A 99 30.76 -9.09 16.91
CA CYS A 99 31.73 -8.23 16.22
C CYS A 99 32.11 -8.74 14.82
N SER A 100 31.34 -9.66 14.24
CA SER A 100 31.59 -10.14 12.88
C SER A 100 31.20 -9.08 11.83
N GLU A 101 31.89 -9.08 10.69
CA GLU A 101 31.58 -8.19 9.57
C GLU A 101 30.13 -8.38 9.10
N GLN A 102 29.62 -9.61 9.11
CA GLN A 102 28.25 -9.94 8.71
C GLN A 102 27.21 -9.29 9.65
N MET A 103 27.46 -9.29 10.95
CA MET A 103 26.60 -8.62 11.92
C MET A 103 26.62 -7.11 11.77
N ALA A 104 27.79 -6.52 11.48
CA ALA A 104 27.89 -5.10 11.17
C ALA A 104 27.08 -4.74 9.91
N ILE A 105 27.17 -5.56 8.85
CA ILE A 105 26.40 -5.38 7.62
C ILE A 105 24.90 -5.47 7.91
N LEU A 106 24.43 -6.48 8.65
CA LEU A 106 23.01 -6.61 9.01
C LEU A 106 22.53 -5.45 9.90
N ALA A 107 23.35 -5.01 10.85
CA ALA A 107 23.01 -3.88 11.71
C ALA A 107 22.84 -2.60 10.89
N VAL A 108 23.74 -2.33 9.95
CA VAL A 108 23.64 -1.18 9.03
C VAL A 108 22.43 -1.33 8.10
N ALA A 109 22.22 -2.52 7.53
CA ALA A 109 21.08 -2.83 6.67
C ALA A 109 19.74 -2.74 7.40
N THR A 110 19.71 -2.90 8.73
CA THR A 110 18.51 -2.69 9.54
C THR A 110 18.36 -1.21 9.93
N LEU A 111 19.43 -0.61 10.46
CA LEU A 111 19.38 0.70 11.08
C LEU A 111 19.13 1.81 10.06
N ILE A 112 19.73 1.74 8.87
CA ILE A 112 19.55 2.78 7.85
C ILE A 112 18.10 2.83 7.37
N PRO A 113 17.48 1.73 6.87
CA PRO A 113 16.06 1.75 6.50
C PRO A 113 15.17 2.07 7.69
N TYR A 114 15.46 1.55 8.89
CA TYR A 114 14.67 1.85 10.07
C TYR A 114 14.66 3.35 10.39
N VAL A 115 15.83 4.01 10.45
CA VAL A 115 15.90 5.45 10.70
C VAL A 115 15.24 6.23 9.57
N ALA A 116 15.47 5.86 8.30
CA ALA A 116 14.86 6.53 7.16
C ALA A 116 13.32 6.46 7.21
N LEU A 117 12.77 5.25 7.39
CA LEU A 117 11.33 5.01 7.46
C LEU A 117 10.72 5.59 8.75
N THR A 118 11.43 5.56 9.88
CA THR A 118 10.98 6.19 11.13
C THR A 118 10.95 7.71 11.01
N SER A 119 11.86 8.31 10.25
CA SER A 119 11.93 9.76 10.03
C SER A 119 10.84 10.26 9.08
N ASP A 120 10.38 9.43 8.15
CA ASP A 120 9.24 9.74 7.29
C ASP A 120 7.93 9.71 8.11
N GLN A 121 7.11 10.74 8.05
CA GLN A 121 5.82 10.73 8.76
C GLN A 121 4.77 9.90 8.02
N ALA A 122 4.87 9.77 6.69
CA ALA A 122 3.96 8.97 5.87
C ALA A 122 4.27 7.48 6.05
N LYS A 123 3.70 6.86 7.09
CA LYS A 123 3.90 5.43 7.32
C LYS A 123 3.05 4.59 6.37
N SER A 124 3.65 3.53 5.85
CA SER A 124 2.95 2.48 5.12
C SER A 124 3.44 1.12 5.62
N PRO A 125 2.53 0.19 5.98
CA PRO A 125 2.92 -1.16 6.36
C PRO A 125 3.59 -1.89 5.21
N VAL A 126 3.21 -1.64 3.95
CA VAL A 126 3.77 -2.34 2.77
C VAL A 126 5.29 -2.25 2.72
N VAL A 127 5.88 -1.12 3.13
CA VAL A 127 7.34 -0.94 3.12
C VAL A 127 8.05 -1.69 4.26
N GLY A 128 7.31 -2.11 5.29
CA GLY A 128 7.80 -2.94 6.38
C GLY A 128 8.36 -4.29 5.94
N ASP A 129 7.96 -4.78 4.76
CA ASP A 129 8.48 -6.01 4.15
C ASP A 129 9.99 -6.00 3.92
N ILE A 130 10.63 -4.83 3.83
CA ILE A 130 12.10 -4.74 3.69
C ILE A 130 12.85 -5.38 4.86
N PHE A 131 12.24 -5.45 6.05
CA PHE A 131 12.86 -6.03 7.24
C PHE A 131 12.74 -7.56 7.30
N VAL A 132 11.85 -8.17 6.54
CA VAL A 132 11.65 -9.63 6.50
C VAL A 132 12.93 -10.37 6.05
N PRO A 133 13.55 -10.05 4.90
CA PRO A 133 14.78 -10.75 4.48
C PRO A 133 15.93 -10.51 5.46
N ILE A 134 16.03 -9.33 6.07
CA ILE A 134 17.05 -9.00 7.07
C ILE A 134 16.87 -9.89 8.32
N ALA A 135 15.65 -10.02 8.83
CA ALA A 135 15.33 -10.88 9.96
C ALA A 135 15.65 -12.35 9.66
N ALA A 136 15.31 -12.82 8.46
CA ALA A 136 15.65 -14.17 8.00
C ALA A 136 17.17 -14.41 7.93
N MET A 137 17.92 -13.46 7.37
CA MET A 137 19.39 -13.52 7.32
C MET A 137 20.00 -13.52 8.72
N PHE A 138 19.46 -12.76 9.66
CA PHE A 138 19.90 -12.75 11.05
C PHE A 138 19.75 -14.14 11.69
N GLY A 139 18.58 -14.77 11.53
CA GLY A 139 18.34 -16.14 11.98
C GLY A 139 19.28 -17.15 11.34
N ALA A 140 19.48 -17.07 10.02
CA ALA A 140 20.39 -17.95 9.28
C ALA A 140 21.85 -17.81 9.74
N LEU A 141 22.33 -16.58 10.00
CA LEU A 141 23.67 -16.36 10.53
C LEU A 141 23.83 -16.97 11.92
N LEU A 142 22.88 -16.78 12.82
CA LEU A 142 22.94 -17.37 14.16
C LEU A 142 23.03 -18.90 14.09
N ILE A 143 22.19 -19.53 13.26
CA ILE A 143 22.22 -20.99 13.05
C ILE A 143 23.55 -21.42 12.41
N GLY A 144 24.04 -20.69 11.42
CA GLY A 144 25.33 -20.96 10.78
C GLY A 144 26.50 -20.91 11.76
N GLN A 145 26.50 -19.94 12.68
CA GLN A 145 27.51 -19.84 13.73
C GLN A 145 27.41 -20.99 14.73
N LEU A 146 26.20 -21.38 15.14
CA LEU A 146 26.00 -22.59 15.94
C LEU A 146 26.54 -23.84 15.23
N ASN A 147 26.36 -23.95 13.91
CA ASN A 147 26.91 -25.06 13.14
C ASN A 147 28.44 -25.06 13.14
N GLN A 148 29.08 -23.88 12.95
CA GLN A 148 30.54 -23.75 12.96
C GLN A 148 31.19 -24.12 14.29
N THR A 149 30.48 -23.96 15.42
CA THR A 149 30.97 -24.43 16.72
C THR A 149 30.94 -25.96 16.88
N GLY A 150 30.44 -26.68 15.87
CA GLY A 150 30.29 -28.14 15.87
C GLY A 150 29.18 -28.65 16.79
N VAL A 151 28.34 -27.77 17.32
CA VAL A 151 27.37 -28.13 18.37
C VAL A 151 26.14 -28.79 17.81
N ILE A 152 25.69 -28.30 16.66
CA ILE A 152 24.68 -28.96 15.87
C ILE A 152 25.18 -30.37 15.50
N GLU A 153 26.43 -30.51 15.04
CA GLU A 153 27.00 -31.80 14.66
C GLU A 153 27.18 -32.77 15.85
N ARG A 154 27.67 -32.26 17.00
CA ARG A 154 27.98 -33.05 18.21
C ARG A 154 26.77 -33.73 18.83
N SER A 155 25.57 -33.17 18.70
CA SER A 155 24.36 -33.69 19.34
C SER A 155 23.26 -33.94 18.32
N ARG A 156 22.87 -35.21 18.17
CA ARG A 156 21.68 -35.59 17.38
C ARG A 156 20.45 -34.84 17.87
N SER A 157 20.30 -34.69 19.19
CA SER A 157 19.16 -33.98 19.79
C SER A 157 19.12 -32.51 19.39
N THR A 158 20.27 -31.83 19.31
CA THR A 158 20.35 -30.43 18.87
C THR A 158 20.02 -30.28 17.38
N ARG A 159 20.50 -31.20 16.53
CA ARG A 159 20.11 -31.25 15.10
C ARG A 159 18.61 -31.42 14.93
N VAL A 160 18.04 -32.41 15.60
CA VAL A 160 16.60 -32.68 15.56
C VAL A 160 15.85 -31.46 16.07
N PHE A 161 16.27 -30.85 17.18
CA PHE A 161 15.63 -29.64 17.71
C PHE A 161 15.65 -28.48 16.71
N VAL A 162 16.80 -28.11 16.15
CA VAL A 162 16.90 -27.00 15.17
C VAL A 162 16.06 -27.30 13.93
N ALA A 163 16.11 -28.53 13.41
CA ALA A 163 15.31 -28.94 12.25
C ALA A 163 13.81 -28.92 12.56
N SER A 164 13.39 -29.41 13.73
CA SER A 164 12.00 -29.39 14.17
C SER A 164 11.48 -27.98 14.37
N VAL A 165 12.27 -27.08 14.96
CA VAL A 165 11.88 -25.68 15.14
C VAL A 165 11.82 -24.95 13.79
N GLY A 166 12.83 -25.11 12.93
CA GLY A 166 12.80 -24.54 11.58
C GLY A 166 11.63 -25.06 10.74
N GLY A 167 11.36 -26.36 10.80
CA GLY A 167 10.21 -26.99 10.17
C GLY A 167 8.88 -26.49 10.73
N ALA A 168 8.77 -26.29 12.05
CA ALA A 168 7.59 -25.72 12.68
C ALA A 168 7.36 -24.25 12.26
N VAL A 169 8.42 -23.42 12.26
CA VAL A 169 8.35 -22.02 11.77
C VAL A 169 7.86 -21.98 10.33
N PHE A 170 8.44 -22.82 9.46
CA PHE A 170 8.04 -22.89 8.06
C PHE A 170 6.60 -23.38 7.90
N ALA A 171 6.21 -24.46 8.57
CA ALA A 171 4.87 -25.02 8.48
C ALA A 171 3.82 -24.03 9.01
N ILE A 172 4.11 -23.36 10.14
CA ILE A 172 3.23 -22.34 10.71
C ILE A 172 3.13 -21.15 9.75
N GLY A 173 4.25 -20.59 9.31
CA GLY A 173 4.26 -19.46 8.37
C GLY A 173 3.52 -19.78 7.07
N LEU A 174 3.74 -20.98 6.51
CA LEU A 174 3.02 -21.45 5.33
C LEU A 174 1.53 -21.64 5.62
N SER A 175 1.17 -22.21 6.77
CA SER A 175 -0.24 -22.41 7.16
C SER A 175 -0.95 -21.08 7.43
N THR A 176 -0.25 -20.08 7.97
CA THR A 176 -0.77 -18.72 8.16
C THR A 176 -0.94 -18.05 6.81
N GLN A 177 0.05 -18.13 5.91
CA GLN A 177 -0.06 -17.57 4.57
C GLN A 177 -1.19 -18.24 3.78
N LEU A 178 -1.26 -19.57 3.77
CA LEU A 178 -2.35 -20.33 3.14
C LEU A 178 -3.67 -20.01 3.82
N GLY A 179 -3.70 -19.91 5.14
CA GLY A 179 -4.87 -19.52 5.91
C GLY A 179 -5.36 -18.13 5.52
N SER A 180 -4.49 -17.13 5.42
CA SER A 180 -4.81 -15.77 5.00
C SER A 180 -5.24 -15.71 3.54
N LEU A 181 -4.61 -16.49 2.65
CA LEU A 181 -5.01 -16.64 1.24
C LEU A 181 -6.39 -17.30 1.10
N LEU A 182 -6.64 -18.37 1.85
CA LEU A 182 -7.89 -19.15 1.81
C LEU A 182 -9.04 -18.46 2.54
N ALA A 183 -8.75 -17.80 3.65
CA ALA A 183 -9.71 -17.00 4.41
C ALA A 183 -9.99 -15.65 3.72
N GLY A 184 -9.18 -15.26 2.72
CA GLY A 184 -9.27 -13.95 2.10
C GLY A 184 -9.16 -12.86 3.15
N GLN A 185 -8.07 -12.80 3.92
CA GLN A 185 -7.89 -11.78 4.97
C GLN A 185 -7.63 -10.37 4.43
N ILE A 186 -7.43 -10.22 3.12
CA ILE A 186 -8.02 -9.08 2.42
C ILE A 186 -9.42 -9.58 2.09
N PRO A 187 -10.47 -9.22 2.88
CA PRO A 187 -11.82 -9.68 2.58
C PRO A 187 -11.99 -9.43 1.08
N PRO A 188 -12.22 -10.47 0.26
CA PRO A 188 -12.51 -10.21 -1.12
C PRO A 188 -13.62 -9.17 -1.09
N PRO A 189 -13.48 -8.04 -1.82
CA PRO A 189 -14.54 -7.04 -1.89
C PRO A 189 -15.85 -7.79 -1.95
N ASP A 190 -16.74 -7.52 -0.97
CA ASP A 190 -17.85 -8.42 -0.62
C ASP A 190 -18.42 -8.96 -1.93
N ARG A 191 -18.34 -10.28 -2.14
CA ARG A 191 -18.56 -10.85 -3.47
C ARG A 191 -19.95 -10.50 -4.00
N GLU A 192 -20.86 -10.15 -3.10
CA GLU A 192 -22.19 -9.63 -3.40
C GLU A 192 -22.15 -8.29 -4.17
N HIS A 193 -21.15 -7.45 -3.96
CA HIS A 193 -20.98 -6.14 -4.62
C HIS A 193 -20.11 -6.17 -5.88
N LEU A 194 -19.32 -7.23 -6.09
CA LEU A 194 -18.49 -7.37 -7.30
C LEU A 194 -19.28 -7.30 -8.62
N PRO A 195 -20.46 -7.94 -8.75
CA PRO A 195 -21.29 -7.80 -9.95
C PRO A 195 -21.74 -6.35 -10.20
N GLU A 196 -22.00 -5.57 -9.15
CA GLU A 196 -22.41 -4.17 -9.28
C GLU A 196 -21.23 -3.28 -9.70
N ALA A 197 -20.03 -3.50 -9.14
CA ALA A 197 -18.83 -2.80 -9.58
C ALA A 197 -18.46 -3.13 -11.04
N ASP A 198 -18.61 -4.41 -11.43
CA ASP A 198 -18.44 -4.87 -12.82
C ASP A 198 -19.46 -4.21 -13.75
N ARG A 199 -20.74 -4.17 -13.34
CA ARG A 199 -21.80 -3.49 -14.09
C ARG A 199 -21.51 -2.01 -14.25
N LEU A 200 -21.07 -1.33 -13.20
CA LEU A 200 -20.68 0.08 -13.26
C LEU A 200 -19.55 0.28 -14.27
N ALA A 201 -18.47 -0.51 -14.17
CA ALA A 201 -17.32 -0.38 -15.05
C ALA A 201 -17.68 -0.62 -16.52
N VAL A 202 -18.49 -1.65 -16.81
CA VAL A 202 -18.96 -1.96 -18.17
C VAL A 202 -19.93 -0.89 -18.69
N THR A 203 -20.94 -0.50 -17.91
CA THR A 203 -21.95 0.48 -18.33
C THR A 203 -21.32 1.86 -18.58
N ALA A 204 -20.49 2.35 -17.65
CA ALA A 204 -19.80 3.62 -17.81
C ALA A 204 -18.73 3.54 -18.90
N GLY A 205 -17.97 2.44 -18.98
CA GLY A 205 -16.94 2.23 -19.99
C GLY A 205 -17.49 2.15 -21.41
N ASP A 206 -18.64 1.48 -21.62
CA ASP A 206 -19.34 1.45 -22.90
C ASP A 206 -19.84 2.85 -23.29
N TYR A 207 -20.32 3.62 -22.32
CA TYR A 207 -20.67 5.01 -22.58
C TYR A 207 -19.46 5.83 -23.04
N ILE A 208 -18.34 5.75 -22.30
CA ILE A 208 -17.09 6.45 -22.64
C ILE A 208 -16.57 6.02 -24.02
N GLN A 209 -16.60 4.73 -24.33
CA GLN A 209 -16.13 4.22 -25.62
C GLN A 209 -17.02 4.65 -26.79
N ASN A 210 -18.33 4.54 -26.63
CA ASN A 210 -19.27 4.75 -27.74
C ASN A 210 -19.60 6.22 -27.98
N TYR A 211 -19.53 7.06 -26.94
CA TYR A 211 -19.94 8.48 -27.02
C TYR A 211 -18.82 9.47 -26.73
N LEU A 212 -17.77 9.09 -25.99
CA LEU A 212 -16.65 9.99 -25.66
C LEU A 212 -15.33 9.60 -26.35
N GLY A 213 -15.38 8.68 -27.32
CA GLY A 213 -14.22 8.24 -28.08
C GLY A 213 -13.15 7.51 -27.26
N GLY A 214 -13.54 6.94 -26.11
CA GLY A 214 -12.64 6.16 -25.24
C GLY A 214 -11.81 6.98 -24.25
N SER A 215 -12.05 8.30 -24.11
CA SER A 215 -11.39 9.13 -23.09
C SER A 215 -12.40 9.96 -22.31
N ALA A 216 -12.21 10.06 -20.99
CA ALA A 216 -13.10 10.79 -20.12
C ALA A 216 -12.37 11.34 -18.88
N THR A 217 -12.97 12.34 -18.24
CA THR A 217 -12.67 12.77 -16.88
C THR A 217 -13.68 12.13 -15.91
N TRP A 218 -13.20 11.61 -14.79
CA TRP A 218 -13.99 10.81 -13.85
C TRP A 218 -13.94 11.40 -12.45
N SER A 219 -15.08 11.83 -11.93
CA SER A 219 -15.22 12.37 -10.57
C SER A 219 -16.00 11.42 -9.68
N THR A 220 -15.53 11.26 -8.45
CA THR A 220 -16.24 10.57 -7.36
C THR A 220 -16.40 11.52 -6.19
N ASP A 221 -17.08 11.07 -5.14
CA ASP A 221 -17.34 11.85 -3.95
C ASP A 221 -16.21 11.80 -2.89
N ALA A 222 -15.28 10.86 -3.02
CA ALA A 222 -14.11 10.71 -2.15
C ALA A 222 -13.02 9.83 -2.80
N HIS A 223 -11.83 9.80 -2.20
CA HIS A 223 -10.78 8.85 -2.57
C HIS A 223 -11.18 7.43 -2.13
N LEU A 224 -11.80 6.68 -3.04
CA LEU A 224 -12.30 5.32 -2.80
C LEU A 224 -11.58 4.33 -3.71
N ASP A 225 -10.95 3.31 -3.13
CA ASP A 225 -10.14 2.33 -3.86
C ASP A 225 -10.91 1.58 -4.96
N TYR A 226 -12.22 1.42 -4.81
CA TYR A 226 -13.06 0.64 -5.71
C TYR A 226 -13.78 1.45 -6.81
N ASP A 227 -13.87 2.77 -6.66
CA ASP A 227 -14.54 3.68 -7.61
C ASP A 227 -13.51 4.58 -8.33
N PHE A 228 -12.24 4.25 -8.16
CA PHE A 228 -11.14 4.98 -8.76
C PHE A 228 -11.09 4.76 -10.27
N SER A 229 -10.73 5.82 -11.01
CA SER A 229 -10.57 5.84 -12.46
C SER A 229 -9.74 4.67 -13.01
N GLN A 230 -8.71 4.26 -12.26
CA GLN A 230 -7.83 3.14 -12.60
C GLN A 230 -8.51 1.78 -12.45
N ALA A 231 -9.32 1.59 -11.42
CA ALA A 231 -10.07 0.34 -11.21
C ALA A 231 -11.07 0.12 -12.34
N VAL A 232 -11.85 1.15 -12.69
CA VAL A 232 -12.79 1.10 -13.82
C VAL A 232 -12.07 0.79 -15.13
N THR A 233 -10.93 1.42 -15.38
CA THR A 233 -10.11 1.16 -16.59
C THR A 233 -9.64 -0.30 -16.65
N ALA A 234 -9.14 -0.84 -15.53
CA ALA A 234 -8.67 -2.22 -15.46
C ALA A 234 -9.82 -3.21 -15.66
N TYR A 235 -10.93 -3.06 -14.92
CA TYR A 235 -12.10 -3.93 -15.03
C TYR A 235 -12.70 -3.91 -16.44
N TYR A 236 -12.88 -2.73 -17.03
CA TYR A 236 -13.41 -2.62 -18.39
C TYR A 236 -12.50 -3.31 -19.41
N PHE A 237 -11.18 -3.14 -19.30
CA PHE A 237 -10.21 -3.80 -20.17
C PHE A 237 -10.25 -5.32 -20.02
N GLU A 238 -10.29 -5.85 -18.80
CA GLU A 238 -10.37 -7.29 -18.55
C GLU A 238 -11.63 -7.92 -19.16
N ARG A 239 -12.75 -7.19 -19.16
CA ARG A 239 -14.03 -7.67 -19.72
C ARG A 239 -14.13 -7.57 -21.23
N THR A 240 -13.62 -6.50 -21.81
CA THR A 240 -13.89 -6.13 -23.21
C THR A 240 -12.67 -6.19 -24.12
N GLY A 241 -11.47 -6.23 -23.56
CA GLY A 241 -10.20 -6.08 -24.28
C GLY A 241 -9.94 -4.66 -24.80
N ARG A 242 -10.77 -3.67 -24.44
CA ARG A 242 -10.66 -2.27 -24.88
C ARG A 242 -10.13 -1.41 -23.73
N LEU A 243 -9.15 -0.56 -24.03
CA LEU A 243 -8.59 0.36 -23.04
C LEU A 243 -9.42 1.64 -22.96
N LEU A 244 -9.65 2.13 -21.73
CA LEU A 244 -10.17 3.47 -21.48
C LEU A 244 -9.03 4.42 -21.10
N HIS A 245 -9.13 5.67 -21.54
CA HIS A 245 -8.21 6.74 -21.17
C HIS A 245 -8.90 7.71 -20.21
N ILE A 246 -9.05 7.29 -18.95
CA ILE A 246 -9.62 8.11 -17.89
C ILE A 246 -8.54 9.00 -17.28
N ARG A 247 -8.77 10.32 -17.23
CA ARG A 247 -7.80 11.30 -16.71
C ARG A 247 -7.97 11.49 -15.19
N GLY A 248 -6.88 11.30 -14.43
CA GLY A 248 -6.91 11.33 -12.96
C GLY A 248 -6.70 12.70 -12.31
N THR A 249 -7.49 13.70 -12.69
CA THR A 249 -7.43 15.06 -12.10
C THR A 249 -8.81 15.61 -11.73
N ALA A 250 -9.75 14.73 -11.43
CA ALA A 250 -11.13 15.09 -11.12
C ALA A 250 -11.42 14.92 -9.62
N LEU A 251 -12.67 15.15 -9.18
CA LEU A 251 -13.01 15.03 -7.76
C LEU A 251 -12.81 13.59 -7.28
N GLY A 252 -12.33 13.43 -6.04
CA GLY A 252 -12.01 12.12 -5.47
C GLY A 252 -10.79 11.42 -6.10
N ASP A 253 -10.02 12.13 -6.92
CA ASP A 253 -8.74 11.70 -7.48
C ASP A 253 -7.67 12.80 -7.25
N GLY A 254 -6.40 12.40 -7.24
CA GLY A 254 -5.25 13.30 -7.10
C GLY A 254 -4.55 13.25 -5.74
N ALA A 255 -3.96 14.39 -5.36
CA ALA A 255 -3.15 14.49 -4.16
C ALA A 255 -4.03 14.60 -2.91
N VAL A 256 -3.81 13.75 -1.92
CA VAL A 256 -4.67 13.62 -0.72
C VAL A 256 -4.61 14.83 0.22
N ASP A 257 -3.63 15.71 0.04
CA ASP A 257 -3.47 16.98 0.76
C ASP A 257 -4.13 18.18 0.06
N ASN A 258 -4.71 17.96 -1.12
CA ASN A 258 -5.32 19.03 -1.90
C ASN A 258 -6.49 19.68 -1.15
N VAL A 259 -6.41 21.00 -0.96
CA VAL A 259 -7.46 21.78 -0.29
C VAL A 259 -8.30 22.47 -1.37
N LEU A 260 -9.47 21.91 -1.65
CA LEU A 260 -10.39 22.47 -2.63
C LEU A 260 -11.20 23.60 -2.01
N SER A 261 -11.40 24.70 -2.75
CA SER A 261 -12.45 25.66 -2.43
C SER A 261 -13.78 25.23 -3.03
N ARG A 262 -14.88 25.84 -2.56
CA ARG A 262 -16.22 25.62 -3.13
C ARG A 262 -16.26 25.86 -4.64
N THR A 263 -15.55 26.89 -5.10
CA THR A 263 -15.46 27.24 -6.52
C THR A 263 -14.67 26.21 -7.30
N ASP A 264 -13.59 25.66 -6.73
CA ASP A 264 -12.80 24.62 -7.39
C ASP A 264 -13.62 23.36 -7.61
N VAL A 265 -14.39 22.93 -6.58
CA VAL A 265 -15.27 21.76 -6.69
C VAL A 265 -16.26 21.91 -7.85
N LEU A 266 -16.91 23.07 -7.97
CA LEU A 266 -17.86 23.33 -9.06
C LEU A 266 -17.18 23.44 -10.43
N ASN A 267 -15.99 24.04 -10.49
CA ASN A 267 -15.23 24.15 -11.73
C ASN A 267 -14.79 22.78 -12.24
N VAL A 268 -14.30 21.92 -11.34
CA VAL A 268 -13.95 20.54 -11.68
C VAL A 268 -15.20 19.78 -12.12
N ALA A 269 -16.29 19.85 -11.35
CA ALA A 269 -17.58 19.25 -11.69
C ALA A 269 -18.10 19.65 -13.08
N ALA A 270 -17.90 20.92 -13.47
CA ALA A 270 -18.29 21.41 -14.78
C ALA A 270 -17.42 20.86 -15.93
N SER A 271 -16.17 20.50 -15.62
CA SER A 271 -15.25 19.88 -16.57
C SER A 271 -15.32 18.36 -16.62
N THR A 272 -16.11 17.73 -15.74
CA THR A 272 -16.26 16.28 -15.61
C THR A 272 -17.12 15.68 -16.73
N ASP A 273 -16.73 14.49 -17.20
CA ASP A 273 -17.49 13.71 -18.19
C ASP A 273 -18.33 12.61 -17.55
N VAL A 274 -17.80 11.96 -16.51
CA VAL A 274 -18.52 10.96 -15.71
C VAL A 274 -18.41 11.32 -14.22
N MET A 275 -19.54 11.44 -13.54
CA MET A 275 -19.62 11.80 -12.14
C MET A 275 -20.40 10.74 -11.37
N VAL A 276 -19.78 10.17 -10.34
CA VAL A 276 -20.39 9.18 -9.44
C VAL A 276 -20.66 9.86 -8.10
N LEU A 277 -21.92 9.94 -7.70
CA LEU A 277 -22.34 10.60 -6.46
C LEU A 277 -23.21 9.65 -5.62
N PRO A 278 -23.08 9.67 -4.28
CA PRO A 278 -23.97 8.91 -3.41
C PRO A 278 -25.40 9.46 -3.47
N ASP A 279 -26.37 8.56 -3.44
CA ASP A 279 -27.79 8.90 -3.41
C ASP A 279 -28.21 9.42 -2.03
N ASP A 280 -27.53 8.96 -0.98
CA ASP A 280 -27.79 9.35 0.40
C ASP A 280 -26.80 10.41 0.91
N ASP A 281 -27.10 10.98 2.07
CA ASP A 281 -26.20 11.89 2.79
C ASP A 281 -25.27 11.13 3.73
N THR A 282 -25.07 9.82 3.53
CA THR A 282 -24.20 9.03 4.39
C THR A 282 -22.76 9.51 4.16
N PRO A 283 -22.15 10.21 5.13
CA PRO A 283 -20.86 10.83 4.89
C PRO A 283 -19.80 9.73 4.78
N VAL A 284 -18.98 9.81 3.72
CA VAL A 284 -17.71 9.07 3.72
C VAL A 284 -16.86 9.68 4.82
N HIS A 285 -16.54 8.88 5.84
CA HIS A 285 -15.58 9.29 6.85
C HIS A 285 -14.18 9.31 6.23
N SER A 286 -13.83 10.44 5.63
CA SER A 286 -12.50 10.72 5.11
C SER A 286 -11.78 11.73 5.99
N ILE A 287 -10.47 11.56 6.11
CA ILE A 287 -9.57 12.54 6.75
C ILE A 287 -8.95 13.49 5.72
N TYR A 288 -9.20 13.28 4.43
CA TYR A 288 -8.62 14.06 3.35
C TYR A 288 -9.36 15.38 3.17
N PRO A 289 -8.67 16.54 3.16
CA PRO A 289 -9.32 17.85 3.04
C PRO A 289 -10.22 17.99 1.81
N SER A 290 -9.80 17.44 0.66
CA SER A 290 -10.60 17.41 -0.57
C SER A 290 -11.93 16.71 -0.38
N ASP A 291 -11.92 15.54 0.25
CA ASP A 291 -13.09 14.69 0.44
C ASP A 291 -14.06 15.33 1.42
N ILE A 292 -13.55 15.96 2.48
CA ILE A 292 -14.36 16.74 3.43
C ILE A 292 -15.08 17.88 2.70
N MET A 293 -14.38 18.59 1.79
CA MET A 293 -14.99 19.64 1.00
C MET A 293 -16.04 19.08 0.03
N ILE A 294 -15.72 18.02 -0.72
CA ILE A 294 -16.65 17.36 -1.65
C ILE A 294 -17.90 16.88 -0.91
N ALA A 295 -17.73 16.20 0.23
CA ALA A 295 -18.83 15.75 1.09
C ALA A 295 -19.72 16.91 1.55
N SER A 296 -19.13 18.05 1.93
CA SER A 296 -19.88 19.24 2.31
C SER A 296 -20.69 19.89 1.17
N MET A 297 -20.35 19.55 -0.08
CA MET A 297 -20.96 20.07 -1.30
C MET A 297 -21.81 19.05 -2.06
N LEU A 298 -22.04 17.86 -1.50
CA LEU A 298 -22.84 16.82 -2.14
C LEU A 298 -24.24 17.30 -2.59
N PRO A 299 -24.99 18.11 -1.81
CA PRO A 299 -26.27 18.65 -2.27
C PRO A 299 -26.15 19.50 -3.55
N GLU A 300 -25.16 20.39 -3.60
CA GLU A 300 -24.90 21.23 -4.76
C GLU A 300 -24.39 20.43 -5.97
N LEU A 301 -23.53 19.44 -5.75
CA LEU A 301 -23.03 18.56 -6.80
C LEU A 301 -24.16 17.73 -7.41
N ARG A 302 -25.06 17.17 -6.59
CA ARG A 302 -26.25 16.45 -7.09
C ARG A 302 -27.20 17.39 -7.83
N SER A 303 -27.41 18.60 -7.32
CA SER A 303 -28.23 19.60 -8.02
C SER A 303 -27.59 20.00 -9.36
N TYR A 304 -26.27 20.13 -9.41
CA TYR A 304 -25.53 20.44 -10.62
C TYR A 304 -25.63 19.31 -11.64
N ALA A 305 -25.34 18.08 -11.23
CA ALA A 305 -25.40 16.88 -12.06
C ALA A 305 -26.81 16.67 -12.63
N SER A 306 -27.85 16.82 -11.80
CA SER A 306 -29.26 16.70 -12.24
C SER A 306 -29.67 17.76 -13.26
N ALA A 307 -29.03 18.94 -13.24
CA ALA A 307 -29.35 20.05 -14.14
C ALA A 307 -28.54 20.03 -15.45
N HIS A 308 -27.31 19.50 -15.44
CA HIS A 308 -26.36 19.63 -16.56
C HIS A 308 -25.87 18.31 -17.14
N MET A 309 -26.14 17.18 -16.47
CA MET A 309 -25.68 15.86 -16.88
C MET A 309 -26.89 14.92 -17.04
N ARG A 310 -26.70 13.87 -17.83
CA ARG A 310 -27.71 12.82 -18.02
C ARG A 310 -27.47 11.72 -16.99
N PRO A 311 -28.48 11.27 -16.22
CA PRO A 311 -28.33 10.08 -15.40
C PRO A 311 -28.08 8.87 -16.31
N LEU A 312 -27.06 8.09 -16.00
CA LEU A 312 -26.71 6.87 -16.73
C LEU A 312 -27.37 5.65 -16.10
N ASP A 313 -27.09 5.39 -14.83
CA ASP A 313 -27.64 4.28 -14.04
C ASP A 313 -27.33 4.50 -12.54
N SER A 314 -27.90 3.67 -11.67
CA SER A 314 -27.61 3.63 -10.23
C SER A 314 -27.08 2.26 -9.80
N PHE A 315 -26.23 2.23 -8.78
CA PHE A 315 -25.50 1.03 -8.35
C PHE A 315 -25.45 0.91 -6.82
N GLN A 316 -25.30 -0.32 -6.33
CA GLN A 316 -25.07 -0.59 -4.91
C GLN A 316 -23.63 -1.08 -4.71
N LEU A 317 -22.75 -0.19 -4.28
CA LEU A 317 -21.32 -0.44 -4.11
C LEU A 317 -20.96 -0.43 -2.62
N PHE A 318 -20.53 -1.58 -2.10
CA PHE A 318 -19.97 -1.67 -0.75
C PHE A 318 -20.87 -1.06 0.34
N GLY A 319 -22.17 -1.34 0.25
CA GLY A 319 -23.19 -0.82 1.16
C GLY A 319 -23.62 0.63 0.89
N ARG A 320 -23.24 1.22 -0.24
CA ARG A 320 -23.59 2.58 -0.66
C ARG A 320 -24.40 2.57 -1.95
N SER A 321 -25.47 3.35 -1.97
CA SER A 321 -26.21 3.62 -3.20
C SER A 321 -25.57 4.80 -3.91
N VAL A 322 -25.16 4.62 -5.17
CA VAL A 322 -24.53 5.67 -5.99
C VAL A 322 -25.25 5.81 -7.31
N SER A 323 -25.37 7.05 -7.79
CA SER A 323 -25.86 7.37 -9.13
C SER A 323 -24.71 7.87 -10.00
N VAL A 324 -24.66 7.35 -11.22
CA VAL A 324 -23.67 7.75 -12.23
C VAL A 324 -24.33 8.72 -13.21
N TYR A 325 -23.72 9.89 -13.37
CA TYR A 325 -24.13 10.91 -14.31
C TYR A 325 -23.07 11.07 -15.39
N VAL A 326 -23.51 11.27 -16.63
CA VAL A 326 -22.62 11.47 -17.78
C VAL A 326 -22.91 12.77 -18.51
N ARG A 327 -21.86 13.38 -19.05
CA ARG A 327 -21.98 14.60 -19.85
C ARG A 327 -22.92 14.37 -21.02
N ILE A 328 -23.80 15.34 -21.27
CA ILE A 328 -24.65 15.32 -22.45
C ILE A 328 -23.78 15.69 -23.64
N ASP A 329 -23.60 14.76 -24.58
CA ASP A 329 -22.95 15.06 -25.86
C ASP A 329 -23.78 16.12 -26.61
N PRO A 330 -23.21 17.30 -26.92
CA PRO A 330 -23.93 18.34 -27.66
C PRO A 330 -24.37 17.86 -29.05
N ASP A 331 -23.68 16.90 -29.67
CA ASP A 331 -24.07 16.38 -30.98
C ASP A 331 -25.32 15.47 -30.89
N VAL A 332 -25.56 14.83 -29.74
CA VAL A 332 -26.76 14.02 -29.48
C VAL A 332 -27.99 14.89 -29.21
N GLN A 333 -27.83 16.14 -28.75
CA GLN A 333 -28.97 17.07 -28.60
C GLN A 333 -29.58 17.48 -29.95
N SER A 334 -28.82 17.40 -31.05
CA SER A 334 -29.33 17.74 -32.39
C SER A 334 -30.20 16.64 -33.02
N GLY A 335 -30.26 15.45 -32.42
CA GLY A 335 -31.01 14.29 -32.90
C GLY A 335 -32.32 14.02 -32.17
N THR A 336 -32.99 15.04 -31.63
CA THR A 336 -34.38 14.90 -31.16
C THR A 336 -35.36 15.21 -32.29
N GLU A 337 -35.57 14.21 -33.15
CA GLU A 337 -36.88 13.62 -33.51
C GLU A 337 -36.67 12.29 -34.25
#